data_AF-A0A2V9LQH5-F1
#
_entry.id   AF-A0A2V9LQH5-F1
#
_cell.length_a   1.000
_cell.length_b   1.000
_cell.length_c   1.000
_cell.angle_alpha   90.00
_cell.angle_beta   90.00
_cell.angle_gamma   90.00
#
_symmetry.space_group_name_H-M   'P 1'
#
loop_
_entity.id
_entity.type
_entity.pdbx_description
1 polymer ?
#
loop_
_entity_poly.entity_id
_entity_poly.type
_entity_poly.pdbx_seq_one_letter_code
_entity_poly.pdbx_strand_id
1 'polypeptide(L)'
;TPGTEQEPGVFMESVHYLYKTVAGMTLRRPAWFFDVSQQGEGLTDVGTHLVDLVPWMLYPEQAIDYKKDVQVVAAKRWPTVLTRADFQKVTGSSEFPGYLAPNLKGEKLDYYCNTMVSYSLRGVHVKLNVLWNYETPAGGGDTHFAVFKGSRSRIEVRQGKEEKYRPELYVVPNTPADRGPVLAAVKSKIDALQSKFEGVALQDKGQEILVVIPDRYRVGHEAHFAQVTNHFLSYLKDPKSLPAWEKSNMLAKYYVTTKGLELSRLSSAAN
;
A
#
# COMPACT_ATOMS: atom_id res chain seq x y z
N THR A 1 -2.84 -10.41 -16.05
CA THR A 1 -4.15 -10.91 -16.50
C THR A 1 -5.21 -10.00 -15.91
N PRO A 2 -6.34 -9.79 -16.60
CA PRO A 2 -7.38 -8.87 -16.11
C PRO A 2 -7.94 -9.23 -14.74
N GLY A 3 -8.09 -10.53 -14.45
CA GLY A 3 -8.74 -11.01 -13.23
C GLY A 3 -10.24 -10.72 -13.21
N THR A 4 -10.86 -10.93 -12.06
CA THR A 4 -12.27 -10.62 -11.76
C THR A 4 -12.36 -9.89 -10.43
N GLU A 5 -13.56 -9.44 -10.02
CA GLU A 5 -13.73 -8.83 -8.71
C GLU A 5 -13.43 -9.80 -7.54
N GLN A 6 -13.81 -11.08 -7.70
CA GLN A 6 -13.57 -12.11 -6.70
C GLN A 6 -12.09 -12.52 -6.69
N GLU A 7 -11.49 -12.61 -7.88
CA GLU A 7 -10.09 -12.98 -8.06
C GLU A 7 -9.34 -11.90 -8.87
N PRO A 8 -8.89 -10.81 -8.23
CA PRO A 8 -8.35 -9.65 -8.94
C PRO A 8 -7.01 -9.96 -9.61
N GLY A 9 -6.73 -9.22 -10.70
CA GLY A 9 -5.43 -9.24 -11.37
C GLY A 9 -4.34 -8.59 -10.54
N VAL A 10 -4.71 -7.65 -9.66
CA VAL A 10 -3.84 -7.04 -8.65
C VAL A 10 -4.52 -7.07 -7.28
N PHE A 11 -3.80 -7.57 -6.27
CA PHE A 11 -4.21 -7.44 -4.88
C PHE A 11 -3.07 -6.85 -4.07
N MET A 12 -3.37 -5.90 -3.19
CA MET A 12 -2.42 -5.40 -2.19
C MET A 12 -3.06 -5.28 -0.83
N GLU A 13 -2.30 -5.59 0.20
CA GLU A 13 -2.65 -5.40 1.60
C GLU A 13 -1.50 -4.74 2.33
N SER A 14 -1.80 -3.69 3.10
CA SER A 14 -0.84 -3.05 3.99
C SER A 14 -1.43 -2.96 5.38
N VAL A 15 -0.72 -3.52 6.37
CA VAL A 15 -1.10 -3.48 7.79
C VAL A 15 -0.11 -2.61 8.53
N HIS A 16 -0.58 -1.47 9.00
CA HIS A 16 0.14 -0.56 9.89
C HIS A 16 -0.38 -0.68 11.31
N TYR A 17 0.40 -0.13 12.24
CA TYR A 17 0.09 -0.17 13.67
C TYR A 17 0.13 1.22 14.31
N LEU A 18 -0.93 1.56 15.03
CA LEU A 18 -1.12 2.87 15.67
C LEU A 18 -0.09 3.11 16.76
N TYR A 19 0.11 2.12 17.62
CA TYR A 19 1.08 2.09 18.70
C TYR A 19 2.40 1.49 18.22
N LYS A 20 3.47 2.28 18.32
CA LYS A 20 4.85 1.86 18.03
C LYS A 20 5.78 2.39 19.11
N THR A 21 6.84 1.64 19.38
CA THR A 21 7.94 2.08 20.24
C THR A 21 9.20 2.25 19.39
N VAL A 22 9.85 3.41 19.50
CA VAL A 22 11.12 3.71 18.83
C VAL A 22 12.11 4.13 19.90
N ALA A 23 13.27 3.45 19.96
CA ALA A 23 14.31 3.68 20.98
C ALA A 23 13.76 3.67 22.43
N GLY A 24 12.84 2.75 22.74
CA GLY A 24 12.23 2.62 24.07
C GLY A 24 11.12 3.62 24.38
N MET A 25 10.88 4.59 23.50
CA MET A 25 9.85 5.63 23.67
C MET A 25 8.64 5.36 22.79
N THR A 26 7.44 5.62 23.30
CA THR A 26 6.22 5.56 22.49
C THR A 26 6.25 6.66 21.42
N LEU A 27 6.04 6.27 20.17
CA LEU A 27 5.82 7.20 19.08
C LEU A 27 4.43 7.83 19.23
N ARG A 28 4.39 9.05 19.77
CA ARG A 28 3.14 9.78 20.04
C ARG A 28 2.52 10.31 18.75
N ARG A 29 1.19 10.31 18.72
CA ARG A 29 0.37 10.93 17.68
C ARG A 29 -0.46 12.05 18.28
N PRO A 30 -0.69 13.15 17.56
CA PRO A 30 -1.60 14.18 18.03
C PRO A 30 -3.02 13.60 18.16
N ALA A 31 -3.81 14.08 19.12
CA ALA A 31 -5.15 13.56 19.36
C ALA A 31 -6.09 13.71 18.13
N TRP A 32 -5.89 14.74 17.30
CA TRP A 32 -6.64 14.94 16.05
C TRP A 32 -6.33 13.89 14.98
N PHE A 33 -5.23 13.12 15.09
CA PHE A 33 -4.96 11.99 14.21
C PHE A 33 -6.11 10.97 14.22
N PHE A 34 -6.81 10.86 15.35
CA PHE A 34 -7.94 9.93 15.54
C PHE A 34 -9.29 10.53 15.13
N ASP A 35 -9.30 11.76 14.60
CA ASP A 35 -10.45 12.40 13.99
C ASP A 35 -10.35 12.28 12.46
N VAL A 36 -11.20 11.42 11.88
CA VAL A 36 -11.21 11.17 10.43
C VAL A 36 -11.68 12.38 9.61
N SER A 37 -12.25 13.42 10.23
CA SER A 37 -12.53 14.69 9.55
C SER A 37 -11.30 15.58 9.39
N GLN A 38 -10.24 15.33 10.17
CA GLN A 38 -8.97 16.06 10.14
C GLN A 38 -7.86 15.24 9.47
N GLN A 39 -7.67 13.99 9.88
CA GLN A 39 -6.66 13.09 9.30
C GLN A 39 -7.09 12.48 7.96
N GLY A 40 -8.40 12.26 7.78
CA GLY A 40 -8.94 11.39 6.73
C GLY A 40 -9.14 9.95 7.19
N GLU A 41 -9.87 9.16 6.40
CA GLU A 41 -10.05 7.73 6.63
C GLU A 41 -8.93 6.91 5.95
N GLY A 42 -8.80 5.64 6.30
CA GLY A 42 -7.67 4.79 5.90
C GLY A 42 -7.32 4.83 4.40
N LEU A 43 -8.32 4.77 3.51
CA LEU A 43 -8.09 4.83 2.07
C LEU A 43 -7.59 6.20 1.57
N THR A 44 -8.06 7.30 2.17
CA THR A 44 -7.64 8.67 1.80
C THR A 44 -6.35 9.11 2.49
N ASP A 45 -5.82 8.29 3.40
CA ASP A 45 -4.52 8.45 4.06
C ASP A 45 -3.49 7.51 3.40
N VAL A 46 -3.07 6.44 4.08
CA VAL A 46 -2.10 5.45 3.58
C VAL A 46 -2.54 4.79 2.28
N GLY A 47 -3.85 4.63 2.07
CA GLY A 47 -4.39 4.04 0.84
C GLY A 47 -3.98 4.79 -0.43
N THR A 48 -3.62 6.08 -0.32
CA THR A 48 -3.07 6.85 -1.44
C THR A 48 -1.81 6.18 -2.02
N HIS A 49 -0.92 5.64 -1.20
CA HIS A 49 0.29 4.94 -1.67
C HIS A 49 -0.04 3.67 -2.45
N LEU A 50 -0.99 2.88 -1.96
CA LEU A 50 -1.37 1.62 -2.61
C LEU A 50 -2.04 1.88 -3.96
N VAL A 51 -2.91 2.90 -4.01
CA VAL A 51 -3.54 3.33 -5.26
C VAL A 51 -2.51 3.88 -6.26
N ASP A 52 -1.49 4.61 -5.79
CA ASP A 52 -0.41 5.18 -6.63
C ASP A 52 0.47 4.08 -7.25
N LEU A 53 0.81 3.04 -6.48
CA LEU A 53 1.65 1.92 -6.93
C LEU A 53 1.01 1.14 -8.08
N VAL A 54 -0.32 1.04 -8.13
CA VAL A 54 -1.01 0.24 -9.15
C VAL A 54 -0.72 0.72 -10.58
N PRO A 55 -1.05 1.97 -10.99
CA PRO A 55 -0.72 2.47 -12.32
C PRO A 55 0.81 2.59 -12.53
N TRP A 56 1.58 2.90 -11.48
CA TRP A 56 3.03 2.98 -11.58
C TRP A 56 3.66 1.64 -11.99
N MET A 57 3.11 0.52 -11.50
CA MET A 57 3.58 -0.83 -11.82
C MET A 57 2.95 -1.42 -13.09
N LEU A 58 1.66 -1.18 -13.34
CA LEU A 58 0.96 -1.76 -14.49
C LEU A 58 1.18 -0.98 -15.80
N TYR A 59 1.27 0.35 -15.70
CA TYR A 59 1.31 1.26 -16.85
C TYR A 59 2.40 2.31 -16.64
N PRO A 60 3.68 1.90 -16.46
CA PRO A 60 4.77 2.81 -16.18
C PRO A 60 4.84 3.90 -17.25
N GLU A 61 4.97 5.14 -16.79
CA GLU A 61 5.06 6.36 -17.60
C GLU A 61 3.86 6.66 -18.52
N GLN A 62 2.71 6.00 -18.30
CA GLN A 62 1.48 6.25 -19.04
C GLN A 62 0.52 7.11 -18.21
N ALA A 63 -0.08 8.10 -18.87
CA ALA A 63 -1.14 8.90 -18.28
C ALA A 63 -2.42 8.09 -18.13
N ILE A 64 -3.07 8.20 -16.98
CA ILE A 64 -4.36 7.58 -16.65
C ILE A 64 -5.46 8.65 -16.71
N ASP A 65 -6.45 8.48 -17.59
CA ASP A 65 -7.66 9.30 -17.60
C ASP A 65 -8.69 8.66 -16.66
N TYR A 66 -8.79 9.19 -15.43
CA TYR A 66 -9.65 8.62 -14.40
C TYR A 66 -11.14 8.53 -14.78
N LYS A 67 -11.60 9.27 -15.80
CA LYS A 67 -12.99 9.21 -16.26
C LYS A 67 -13.25 8.05 -17.22
N LYS A 68 -12.20 7.51 -17.86
CA LYS A 68 -12.30 6.45 -18.88
C LYS A 68 -11.63 5.17 -18.44
N ASP A 69 -10.48 5.31 -17.81
CA ASP A 69 -9.60 4.20 -17.45
C ASP A 69 -9.97 3.59 -16.10
N VAL A 70 -10.74 4.27 -15.25
CA VAL A 70 -10.98 3.87 -13.86
C VAL A 70 -12.47 3.71 -13.56
N GLN A 71 -12.83 2.56 -13.00
CA GLN A 71 -14.16 2.31 -12.45
C GLN A 71 -14.05 1.77 -11.03
N VAL A 72 -14.46 2.56 -10.03
CA VAL A 72 -14.55 2.09 -8.63
C VAL A 72 -15.83 1.27 -8.48
N VAL A 73 -15.69 0.01 -8.07
CA VAL A 73 -16.77 -0.99 -8.07
C VAL A 73 -17.39 -1.12 -6.69
N ALA A 74 -16.57 -1.30 -5.66
CA ALA A 74 -17.03 -1.53 -4.31
C ALA A 74 -16.02 -0.99 -3.30
N ALA A 75 -16.49 -0.61 -2.11
CA ALA A 75 -15.62 -0.29 -1.00
C ALA A 75 -16.31 -0.60 0.33
N LYS A 76 -15.53 -0.92 1.35
CA LYS A 76 -16.00 -1.14 2.72
C LYS A 76 -15.02 -0.48 3.69
N ARG A 77 -15.55 0.13 4.74
CA ARG A 77 -14.77 0.66 5.86
C ARG A 77 -15.15 -0.02 7.18
N TRP A 78 -14.25 -0.01 8.15
CA TRP A 78 -14.52 -0.45 9.52
C TRP A 78 -13.53 0.19 10.49
N PRO A 79 -13.90 0.35 11.77
CA PRO A 79 -13.03 0.99 12.74
C PRO A 79 -12.01 0.03 13.31
N THR A 80 -10.87 0.59 13.74
CA THR A 80 -10.10 0.03 14.84
C THR A 80 -10.62 0.68 16.11
N VAL A 81 -11.03 -0.14 17.07
CA VAL A 81 -11.68 0.33 18.30
C VAL A 81 -10.62 0.59 19.36
N LEU A 82 -10.56 1.82 19.87
CA LEU A 82 -9.62 2.21 20.92
C LEU A 82 -10.32 2.33 22.27
N THR A 83 -9.70 1.77 23.31
CA THR A 83 -10.05 2.11 24.69
C THR A 83 -9.45 3.47 25.08
N ARG A 84 -9.90 4.04 26.21
CA ARG A 84 -9.27 5.23 26.79
C ARG A 84 -7.79 5.01 27.09
N ALA A 85 -7.44 3.83 27.60
CA ALA A 85 -6.05 3.47 27.90
C ALA A 85 -5.21 3.41 26.62
N ASP A 86 -5.74 2.82 25.55
CA ASP A 86 -5.07 2.79 24.25
C ASP A 86 -4.81 4.21 23.71
N PHE A 87 -5.85 5.04 23.73
CA PHE A 87 -5.78 6.42 23.30
C PHE A 87 -4.76 7.23 24.11
N GLN A 88 -4.77 7.11 25.43
CA GLN A 88 -3.80 7.78 26.30
C GLN A 88 -2.38 7.27 26.03
N LYS A 89 -2.19 5.99 25.73
CA LYS A 89 -0.89 5.42 25.39
C LYS A 89 -0.35 5.98 24.07
N VAL A 90 -1.18 6.19 23.06
CA VAL A 90 -0.71 6.70 21.74
C VAL A 90 -0.70 8.23 21.64
N THR A 91 -1.50 8.95 22.45
CA THR A 91 -1.60 10.43 22.36
C THR A 91 -1.00 11.18 23.55
N GLY A 92 -1.02 10.57 24.73
CA GLY A 92 -0.70 11.23 26.00
C GLY A 92 -1.90 11.95 26.63
N SER A 93 -3.03 12.04 25.93
CA SER A 93 -4.25 12.67 26.44
C SER A 93 -5.02 11.71 27.36
N SER A 94 -5.39 12.16 28.55
CA SER A 94 -6.12 11.34 29.54
C SER A 94 -7.60 11.11 29.18
N GLU A 95 -8.14 11.93 28.28
CA GLU A 95 -9.54 11.88 27.84
C GLU A 95 -9.63 12.04 26.33
N PHE A 96 -10.74 11.59 25.75
CA PHE A 96 -11.07 11.86 24.36
C PHE A 96 -11.49 13.33 24.22
N PRO A 97 -10.81 14.14 23.39
CA PRO A 97 -11.26 15.50 23.12
C PRO A 97 -12.69 15.54 22.56
N GLY A 98 -13.42 16.61 22.86
CA GLY A 98 -14.85 16.72 22.51
C GLY A 98 -15.16 16.57 21.01
N TYR A 99 -14.23 16.94 20.13
CA TYR A 99 -14.41 16.76 18.68
C TYR A 99 -14.43 15.28 18.23
N LEU A 100 -14.00 14.33 19.07
CA LEU A 100 -14.11 12.90 18.80
C LEU A 100 -15.49 12.31 19.17
N ALA A 101 -16.36 13.09 19.82
CA ALA A 101 -17.68 12.63 20.26
C ALA A 101 -18.53 11.95 19.17
N PRO A 102 -18.53 12.39 17.89
CA PRO A 102 -19.30 11.72 16.84
C PRO A 102 -18.96 10.24 16.64
N ASN A 103 -17.73 9.83 16.96
CA ASN A 103 -17.24 8.46 16.79
C ASN A 103 -17.09 7.71 18.12
N LEU A 104 -17.54 8.28 19.25
CA LEU A 104 -17.56 7.58 20.54
C LEU A 104 -18.75 6.62 20.63
N LYS A 105 -18.49 5.40 21.08
CA LYS A 105 -19.48 4.36 21.39
C LYS A 105 -19.30 3.94 22.85
N GLY A 106 -19.97 4.64 23.75
CA GLY A 106 -19.74 4.52 25.19
C GLY A 106 -18.34 5.02 25.55
N GLU A 107 -17.52 4.18 26.17
CA GLU A 107 -16.14 4.51 26.58
C GLU A 107 -15.08 4.17 25.53
N LYS A 108 -15.48 3.76 24.32
CA LYS A 108 -14.59 3.37 23.23
C LYS A 108 -14.71 4.32 22.04
N LEU A 109 -13.61 4.51 21.34
CA LEU A 109 -13.55 5.31 20.11
C LEU A 109 -13.47 4.39 18.89
N ASP A 110 -14.41 4.55 17.97
CA ASP A 110 -14.38 3.91 16.65
C ASP A 110 -13.54 4.76 15.68
N TYR A 111 -12.26 4.42 15.50
CA TYR A 111 -11.40 5.12 14.54
C TYR A 111 -11.47 4.42 13.18
N TYR A 112 -12.17 5.01 12.19
CA TYR A 112 -12.38 4.47 10.84
C TYR A 112 -11.12 4.55 9.95
N CYS A 113 -10.08 3.82 10.33
CA CYS A 113 -8.77 3.80 9.69
C CYS A 113 -8.53 2.57 8.81
N ASN A 114 -9.54 1.72 8.60
CA ASN A 114 -9.43 0.53 7.75
C ASN A 114 -10.36 0.63 6.55
N THR A 115 -9.88 0.23 5.38
CA THR A 115 -10.69 0.24 4.16
C THR A 115 -10.27 -0.88 3.20
N MET A 116 -11.27 -1.52 2.61
CA MET A 116 -11.13 -2.33 1.40
C MET A 116 -11.73 -1.54 0.23
N VAL A 117 -11.04 -1.48 -0.90
CA VAL A 117 -11.56 -0.94 -2.15
C VAL A 117 -11.31 -1.90 -3.30
N SER A 118 -12.31 -2.03 -4.18
CA SER A 118 -12.28 -2.81 -5.42
C SER A 118 -12.58 -1.87 -6.58
N TYR A 119 -11.71 -1.86 -7.60
CA TYR A 119 -11.88 -1.04 -8.79
C TYR A 119 -11.27 -1.74 -10.01
N SER A 120 -11.58 -1.24 -11.21
CA SER A 120 -10.87 -1.62 -12.43
C SER A 120 -10.01 -0.47 -12.93
N LEU A 121 -8.83 -0.79 -13.46
CA LEU A 121 -7.95 0.12 -14.19
C LEU A 121 -7.70 -0.49 -15.57
N ARG A 122 -8.24 0.14 -16.63
CA ARG A 122 -8.17 -0.36 -18.02
C ARG A 122 -8.55 -1.84 -18.16
N GLY A 123 -9.60 -2.22 -17.44
CA GLY A 123 -10.11 -3.59 -17.41
C GLY A 123 -9.36 -4.57 -16.49
N VAL A 124 -8.26 -4.17 -15.86
CA VAL A 124 -7.60 -4.99 -14.81
C VAL A 124 -8.30 -4.75 -13.48
N HIS A 125 -8.81 -5.81 -12.86
CA HIS A 125 -9.42 -5.76 -11.54
C HIS A 125 -8.36 -5.64 -10.45
N VAL A 126 -8.55 -4.67 -9.57
CA VAL A 126 -7.65 -4.29 -8.48
C VAL A 126 -8.42 -4.32 -7.17
N LYS A 127 -7.84 -4.93 -6.15
CA LYS A 127 -8.37 -4.90 -4.78
C LYS A 127 -7.28 -4.49 -3.80
N LEU A 128 -7.58 -3.50 -2.97
CA LEU A 128 -6.64 -2.96 -2.00
C LEU A 128 -7.24 -3.03 -0.60
N ASN A 129 -6.45 -3.51 0.35
CA ASN A 129 -6.76 -3.55 1.77
C ASN A 129 -5.78 -2.62 2.52
N VAL A 130 -6.31 -1.61 3.19
CA VAL A 130 -5.55 -0.69 4.04
C VAL A 130 -5.99 -0.92 5.47
N LEU A 131 -5.07 -1.31 6.34
CA LEU A 131 -5.37 -1.62 7.73
C LEU A 131 -4.46 -0.84 8.68
N TRP A 132 -5.04 -0.44 9.79
CA TRP A 132 -4.39 0.18 10.93
C TRP A 132 -4.83 -0.55 12.19
N ASN A 133 -4.10 -1.61 12.56
CA ASN A 133 -4.31 -2.29 13.83
C ASN A 133 -3.72 -1.47 14.98
N TYR A 134 -4.04 -1.82 16.22
CA TYR A 134 -3.53 -1.07 17.36
C TYR A 134 -2.03 -1.31 17.59
N GLU A 135 -1.60 -2.55 17.82
CA GLU A 135 -0.20 -2.92 18.06
C GLU A 135 0.16 -4.25 17.39
N THR A 136 1.44 -4.43 17.09
CA THR A 136 1.97 -5.66 16.49
C THR A 136 1.97 -6.80 17.52
N PRO A 137 1.89 -8.07 17.09
CA PRO A 137 2.36 -9.19 17.91
C PRO A 137 3.79 -8.97 18.39
N ALA A 138 4.19 -9.60 19.50
CA ALA A 138 5.54 -9.47 20.05
C ALA A 138 6.61 -9.85 19.00
N GLY A 139 7.60 -8.96 18.80
CA GLY A 139 8.63 -9.11 17.76
C GLY A 139 8.11 -8.89 16.34
N GLY A 140 6.92 -8.30 16.19
CA GLY A 140 6.29 -7.99 14.92
C GLY A 140 6.67 -6.64 14.33
N GLY A 141 6.21 -6.40 13.11
CA GLY A 141 6.31 -5.13 12.39
C GLY A 141 5.13 -4.94 11.45
N ASP A 142 5.10 -3.80 10.77
CA ASP A 142 4.16 -3.57 9.67
C ASP A 142 4.30 -4.69 8.63
N THR A 143 3.18 -5.11 8.04
CA THR A 143 3.18 -6.11 6.97
C THR A 143 2.70 -5.51 5.66
N HIS A 144 3.22 -6.05 4.58
CA HIS A 144 2.81 -5.71 3.23
C HIS A 144 2.78 -6.96 2.37
N PHE A 145 1.70 -7.13 1.63
CA PHE A 145 1.59 -8.16 0.61
C PHE A 145 1.05 -7.52 -0.67
N ALA A 146 1.71 -7.75 -1.79
CA ALA A 146 1.20 -7.35 -3.10
C ALA A 146 1.38 -8.50 -4.08
N VAL A 147 0.38 -8.73 -4.93
CA VAL A 147 0.44 -9.70 -6.01
C VAL A 147 -0.04 -9.08 -7.31
N PHE A 148 0.77 -9.26 -8.35
CA PHE A 148 0.46 -8.86 -9.73
C PHE A 148 0.43 -10.11 -10.60
N LYS A 149 -0.74 -10.46 -11.13
CA LYS A 149 -0.92 -11.68 -11.92
C LYS A 149 -0.57 -11.45 -13.38
N GLY A 150 0.35 -12.26 -13.91
CA GLY A 150 0.67 -12.39 -15.32
C GLY A 150 0.06 -13.67 -15.92
N SER A 151 0.23 -13.86 -17.22
CA SER A 151 -0.28 -15.05 -17.92
C SER A 151 0.49 -16.33 -17.57
N ARG A 152 1.79 -16.22 -17.28
CA ARG A 152 2.69 -17.36 -16.97
C ARG A 152 3.15 -17.42 -15.51
N SER A 153 3.14 -16.29 -14.83
CA SER A 153 3.57 -16.18 -13.44
C SER A 153 2.86 -15.03 -12.77
N ARG A 154 2.95 -14.98 -11.44
CA ARG A 154 2.62 -13.81 -10.64
C ARG A 154 3.88 -13.28 -9.95
N ILE A 155 3.93 -11.97 -9.78
CA ILE A 155 4.97 -11.29 -9.01
C ILE A 155 4.38 -10.97 -7.65
N GLU A 156 5.09 -11.34 -6.60
CA GLU A 156 4.64 -11.13 -5.22
C GLU A 156 5.68 -10.31 -4.45
N VAL A 157 5.22 -9.26 -3.76
CA VAL A 157 5.98 -8.61 -2.70
C VAL A 157 5.45 -9.16 -1.39
N ARG A 158 6.33 -9.75 -0.57
CA ARG A 158 5.97 -10.31 0.73
C ARG A 158 6.79 -9.63 1.82
N GLN A 159 6.11 -9.15 2.86
CA GLN A 159 6.71 -8.59 4.06
C GLN A 159 5.95 -9.15 5.27
N GLY A 160 6.24 -10.40 5.60
CA GLY A 160 5.66 -11.09 6.75
C GLY A 160 6.72 -11.53 7.76
N LYS A 161 6.30 -12.36 8.71
CA LYS A 161 7.20 -12.97 9.69
C LYS A 161 8.30 -13.81 9.04
N GLU A 162 7.97 -14.52 7.95
CA GLU A 162 8.92 -15.36 7.21
C GLU A 162 10.05 -14.53 6.57
N GLU A 163 9.70 -13.34 6.06
CA GLU A 163 10.66 -12.36 5.55
C GLU A 163 11.24 -11.43 6.63
N LYS A 164 11.01 -11.73 7.92
CA LYS A 164 11.47 -10.91 9.07
C LYS A 164 11.00 -9.46 8.98
N TYR A 165 9.78 -9.25 8.47
CA TYR A 165 9.16 -7.94 8.24
C TYR A 165 9.97 -7.03 7.30
N ARG A 166 10.79 -7.63 6.42
CA ARG A 166 11.46 -6.93 5.32
C ARG A 166 10.77 -7.29 4.00
N PRO A 167 10.52 -6.33 3.09
CA PRO A 167 9.88 -6.65 1.82
C PRO A 167 10.84 -7.44 0.92
N GLU A 168 10.43 -8.64 0.53
CA GLU A 168 11.13 -9.49 -0.43
C GLU A 168 10.26 -9.73 -1.68
N LEU A 169 10.93 -9.93 -2.82
CA LEU A 169 10.29 -10.01 -4.14
C LEU A 169 10.38 -11.44 -4.67
N TYR A 170 9.23 -12.01 -5.00
CA TYR A 170 9.09 -13.37 -5.51
C TYR A 170 8.47 -13.37 -6.90
N VAL A 171 8.91 -14.30 -7.73
CA VAL A 171 8.27 -14.64 -9.01
C VAL A 171 7.81 -16.08 -8.93
N VAL A 172 6.49 -16.28 -9.01
CA VAL A 172 5.87 -17.61 -8.86
C VAL A 172 5.22 -18.02 -10.17
N PRO A 173 5.72 -19.08 -10.84
CA PRO A 173 5.05 -19.66 -12.01
C PRO A 173 3.60 -20.05 -11.70
N ASN A 174 2.69 -19.87 -12.67
CA ASN A 174 1.29 -20.22 -12.51
C ASN A 174 1.09 -21.74 -12.51
N THR A 175 1.87 -22.45 -13.33
CA THR A 175 1.85 -23.91 -13.45
C THR A 175 3.27 -24.50 -13.47
N PRO A 176 3.45 -25.81 -13.20
CA PRO A 176 4.73 -26.47 -13.38
C PRO A 176 5.33 -26.32 -14.79
N ALA A 177 4.47 -26.27 -15.82
CA ALA A 177 4.91 -26.09 -17.21
C ALA A 177 5.48 -24.70 -17.49
N ASP A 178 5.01 -23.66 -16.78
CA ASP A 178 5.51 -22.30 -16.91
C ASP A 178 6.92 -22.11 -16.31
N ARG A 179 7.35 -23.03 -15.44
CA ARG A 179 8.57 -22.88 -14.64
C ARG A 179 9.81 -22.62 -15.48
N GLY A 180 10.06 -23.44 -16.50
CA GLY A 180 11.24 -23.31 -17.36
C GLY A 180 11.29 -21.94 -18.06
N PRO A 181 10.25 -21.56 -18.82
CA PRO A 181 10.16 -20.24 -19.44
C PRO A 181 10.26 -19.06 -18.46
N VAL A 182 9.61 -19.16 -17.29
CA VAL A 182 9.65 -18.10 -16.28
C VAL A 182 11.04 -17.94 -15.69
N LEU A 183 11.71 -19.04 -15.31
CA LEU A 183 13.07 -18.99 -14.78
C LEU A 183 14.06 -18.37 -15.78
N ALA A 184 13.96 -18.76 -17.06
CA ALA A 184 14.79 -18.17 -18.12
C ALA A 184 14.53 -16.66 -18.28
N ALA A 185 13.26 -16.23 -18.24
CA ALA A 185 12.89 -14.82 -18.32
C ALA A 185 13.39 -14.01 -17.11
N VAL A 186 13.27 -14.55 -15.89
CA VAL A 186 13.79 -13.92 -14.68
C VAL A 186 15.31 -13.77 -14.76
N LYS A 187 16.03 -14.83 -15.15
CA LYS A 187 17.49 -14.76 -15.33
C LYS A 187 17.89 -13.66 -16.30
N SER A 188 17.28 -13.65 -17.49
CA SER A 188 17.57 -12.61 -18.49
C SER A 188 17.29 -11.20 -17.96
N LYS A 189 16.21 -11.03 -17.17
CA LYS A 189 15.88 -9.73 -16.57
C LYS A 189 16.89 -9.32 -15.50
N ILE A 190 17.33 -10.24 -14.65
CA ILE A 190 18.36 -9.98 -13.63
C ILE A 190 19.69 -9.60 -14.28
N ASP A 191 20.09 -10.28 -15.37
CA ASP A 191 21.31 -9.96 -16.12
C ASP A 191 21.25 -8.52 -16.66
N ALA A 192 20.11 -8.12 -17.25
CA ALA A 192 19.91 -6.75 -17.73
C ALA A 192 19.90 -5.69 -16.62
N LEU A 193 19.45 -6.06 -15.41
CA LEU A 193 19.40 -5.14 -14.27
C LEU A 193 20.77 -4.90 -13.63
N GLN A 194 21.79 -5.73 -13.90
CA GLN A 194 23.12 -5.59 -13.27
C GLN A 194 23.74 -4.20 -13.47
N SER A 195 23.49 -3.56 -14.62
CA SER A 195 24.03 -2.23 -14.94
C SER A 195 23.51 -1.12 -14.02
N LYS A 196 22.31 -1.29 -13.45
CA LYS A 196 21.65 -0.30 -12.58
C LYS A 196 21.59 -0.76 -11.13
N PHE A 197 21.40 -2.05 -10.93
CA PHE A 197 21.26 -2.72 -9.65
C PHE A 197 22.24 -3.89 -9.56
N GLU A 198 23.53 -3.56 -9.57
CA GLU A 198 24.62 -4.51 -9.42
C GLU A 198 24.34 -5.44 -8.22
N GLY A 199 24.61 -6.74 -8.37
CA GLY A 199 24.53 -7.70 -7.27
C GLY A 199 23.11 -8.15 -6.93
N VAL A 200 22.07 -7.61 -7.57
CA VAL A 200 20.76 -8.27 -7.55
C VAL A 200 20.91 -9.64 -8.20
N ALA A 201 20.36 -10.67 -7.57
CA ALA A 201 20.47 -12.04 -8.06
C ALA A 201 19.11 -12.74 -8.02
N LEU A 202 19.06 -13.96 -8.55
CA LEU A 202 17.92 -14.86 -8.35
C LEU A 202 18.35 -16.05 -7.51
N GLN A 203 17.45 -16.51 -6.65
CA GLN A 203 17.56 -17.76 -5.92
C GLN A 203 16.35 -18.63 -6.27
N ASP A 204 16.61 -19.76 -6.91
CA ASP A 204 15.57 -20.75 -7.24
C ASP A 204 15.20 -21.55 -5.98
N LYS A 205 13.95 -21.44 -5.54
CA LYS A 205 13.40 -22.17 -4.39
C LYS A 205 12.49 -23.34 -4.84
N GLY A 206 12.61 -23.78 -6.08
CA GLY A 206 11.81 -24.87 -6.64
C GLY A 206 10.47 -24.38 -7.17
N GLN A 207 9.50 -24.14 -6.30
CA GLN A 207 8.14 -23.70 -6.68
C GLN A 207 8.04 -22.19 -6.97
N GLU A 208 9.02 -21.42 -6.49
CA GLU A 208 9.08 -19.98 -6.65
C GLU A 208 10.54 -19.53 -6.82
N ILE A 209 10.73 -18.32 -7.33
CA ILE A 209 12.03 -17.70 -7.52
C ILE A 209 12.08 -16.46 -6.64
N LEU A 210 13.04 -16.40 -5.72
CA LEU A 210 13.31 -15.22 -4.91
C LEU A 210 14.29 -14.31 -5.68
N VAL A 211 13.95 -13.02 -5.80
CA VAL A 211 14.89 -11.99 -6.25
C VAL A 211 15.69 -11.52 -5.05
N VAL A 212 16.98 -11.85 -5.01
CA VAL A 212 17.89 -11.48 -3.93
C VAL A 212 18.31 -10.03 -4.14
N ILE A 213 17.96 -9.17 -3.18
CA ILE A 213 18.27 -7.73 -3.22
C ILE A 213 19.35 -7.42 -2.17
N PRO A 214 20.54 -6.96 -2.58
CA PRO A 214 21.60 -6.56 -1.66
C PRO A 214 21.18 -5.48 -0.65
N ASP A 215 21.75 -5.55 0.55
CA ASP A 215 21.43 -4.62 1.64
C ASP A 215 21.72 -3.15 1.31
N ARG A 216 22.66 -2.88 0.39
CA ARG A 216 22.94 -1.52 -0.11
C ARG A 216 21.73 -0.83 -0.76
N TYR A 217 20.74 -1.59 -1.23
CA TYR A 217 19.50 -1.04 -1.80
C TYR A 217 18.39 -0.87 -0.75
N ARG A 218 18.64 -1.22 0.52
CA ARG A 218 17.69 -1.13 1.63
C ARG A 218 17.90 0.18 2.40
N VAL A 219 17.77 1.31 1.70
CA VAL A 219 18.13 2.66 2.21
C VAL A 219 17.13 3.25 3.22
N GLY A 220 15.93 2.66 3.36
CA GLY A 220 14.94 3.06 4.35
C GLY A 220 14.08 4.27 3.95
N HIS A 221 13.11 4.60 4.82
CA HIS A 221 12.05 5.58 4.51
C HIS A 221 12.58 7.00 4.29
N GLU A 222 13.48 7.49 5.14
CA GLU A 222 14.02 8.85 5.03
C GLU A 222 14.80 9.07 3.72
N ALA A 223 15.57 8.07 3.30
CA ALA A 223 16.28 8.12 2.02
C ALA A 223 15.31 8.14 0.83
N HIS A 224 14.22 7.36 0.88
CA HIS A 224 13.18 7.44 -0.15
C HIS A 224 12.50 8.81 -0.17
N PHE A 225 12.23 9.41 1.00
CA PHE A 225 11.67 10.75 1.10
C PHE A 225 12.61 11.81 0.49
N ALA A 226 13.92 11.69 0.74
CA ALA A 226 14.93 12.55 0.14
C ALA A 226 14.98 12.42 -1.39
N GLN A 227 14.81 11.21 -1.94
CA GLN A 227 14.74 11.00 -3.39
C GLN A 227 13.56 11.74 -4.02
N VAL A 228 12.36 11.64 -3.44
CA VAL A 228 11.17 12.36 -3.92
C VAL A 228 11.40 13.88 -3.83
N THR A 229 11.99 14.36 -2.73
CA THR A 229 12.34 15.78 -2.57
C THR A 229 13.29 16.26 -3.66
N ASN A 230 14.33 15.49 -3.97
CA ASN A 230 15.28 15.83 -5.03
C ASN A 230 14.61 15.88 -6.42
N HIS A 231 13.71 14.94 -6.72
CA HIS A 231 12.92 14.98 -7.95
C HIS A 231 12.05 16.23 -8.02
N PHE A 232 11.35 16.58 -6.94
CA PHE A 232 10.53 17.80 -6.88
C PHE A 232 11.37 19.06 -7.13
N LEU A 233 12.52 19.20 -6.46
CA LEU A 233 13.44 20.33 -6.67
C LEU A 233 13.97 20.38 -8.12
N SER A 234 14.19 19.23 -8.77
CA SER A 234 14.58 19.18 -10.18
C SER A 234 13.48 19.73 -11.10
N TYR A 235 12.22 19.41 -10.80
CA TYR A 235 11.06 19.93 -11.54
C TYR A 235 10.82 21.42 -11.28
N LEU A 236 11.14 21.93 -10.09
CA LEU A 236 11.10 23.39 -9.85
C LEU A 236 12.11 24.14 -10.71
N LYS A 237 13.30 23.55 -10.92
CA LYS A 237 14.35 24.14 -11.77
C LYS A 237 13.99 24.07 -13.26
N ASP A 238 13.38 22.98 -13.72
CA ASP A 238 12.86 22.84 -15.08
C ASP A 238 11.44 22.26 -15.06
N PRO A 239 10.40 23.11 -14.99
CA PRO A 239 9.01 22.66 -14.93
C PRO A 239 8.54 21.84 -16.13
N LYS A 240 9.21 21.97 -17.29
CA LYS A 240 8.88 21.18 -18.49
C LYS A 240 9.34 19.73 -18.38
N SER A 241 10.27 19.44 -17.46
CA SER A 241 10.76 18.08 -17.19
C SER A 241 9.79 17.23 -16.36
N LEU A 242 8.77 17.85 -15.74
CA LEU A 242 7.70 17.10 -15.04
C LEU A 242 6.94 16.24 -16.05
N PRO A 243 6.93 14.90 -15.91
CA PRO A 243 6.25 14.05 -16.87
C PRO A 243 4.74 14.31 -16.91
N ALA A 244 4.16 14.33 -18.11
CA ALA A 244 2.74 14.62 -18.30
C ALA A 244 1.81 13.65 -17.54
N TRP A 245 2.27 12.42 -17.29
CA TRP A 245 1.50 11.42 -16.55
C TRP A 245 1.39 11.73 -15.05
N GLU A 246 2.30 12.49 -14.44
CA GLU A 246 2.28 12.79 -13.00
C GLU A 246 0.96 13.43 -12.58
N LYS A 247 0.57 14.52 -13.25
CA LYS A 247 -0.69 15.22 -12.95
C LYS A 247 -1.91 14.34 -13.17
N SER A 248 -1.95 13.61 -14.29
CA SER A 248 -3.09 12.74 -14.63
C SER A 248 -3.23 11.61 -13.62
N ASN A 249 -2.12 11.00 -13.23
CA ASN A 249 -2.09 9.85 -12.33
C ASN A 249 -2.36 10.27 -10.88
N MET A 250 -1.91 11.46 -10.46
CA MET A 250 -2.33 12.05 -9.17
C MET A 250 -3.84 12.27 -9.12
N LEU A 251 -4.47 12.79 -10.18
CA LEU A 251 -5.93 12.94 -10.24
C LEU A 251 -6.64 11.59 -10.21
N ALA A 252 -6.13 10.59 -10.92
CA ALA A 252 -6.68 9.23 -10.88
C ALA A 252 -6.57 8.59 -9.49
N LYS A 253 -5.44 8.78 -8.82
CA LYS A 253 -5.23 8.34 -7.44
C LYS A 253 -6.28 8.96 -6.50
N TYR A 254 -6.39 10.28 -6.53
CA TYR A 254 -7.36 10.96 -5.66
C TYR A 254 -8.80 10.59 -6.01
N TYR A 255 -9.14 10.43 -7.29
CA TYR A 255 -10.44 9.94 -7.70
C TYR A 255 -10.77 8.56 -7.11
N VAL A 256 -9.86 7.58 -7.21
CA VAL A 256 -10.08 6.24 -6.62
C VAL A 256 -10.26 6.34 -5.11
N THR A 257 -9.39 7.07 -4.41
CA THR A 257 -9.45 7.17 -2.95
C THR A 257 -10.72 7.87 -2.45
N THR A 258 -11.11 9.00 -3.05
CA THR A 258 -12.30 9.74 -2.62
C THR A 258 -13.59 9.07 -3.05
N LYS A 259 -13.64 8.46 -4.25
CA LYS A 259 -14.83 7.70 -4.69
C LYS A 259 -14.99 6.40 -3.89
N GLY A 260 -13.88 5.74 -3.56
CA GLY A 260 -13.87 4.59 -2.65
C GLY A 260 -14.37 4.96 -1.26
N LEU A 261 -13.97 6.11 -0.72
CA LEU A 261 -14.50 6.64 0.55
C LEU A 261 -16.01 6.90 0.51
N GLU A 262 -16.50 7.52 -0.56
CA GLU A 262 -17.93 7.75 -0.76
C GLU A 262 -18.72 6.43 -0.72
N LEU A 263 -18.28 5.44 -1.49
CA LEU A 263 -18.92 4.12 -1.55
C LEU A 263 -18.82 3.37 -0.21
N SER A 264 -17.69 3.48 0.49
CA SER A 264 -17.50 2.78 1.77
C SER A 264 -18.48 3.29 2.83
N ARG A 265 -18.75 4.59 2.86
CA ARG A 265 -19.74 5.22 3.77
C ARG A 265 -21.16 4.76 3.46
N LEU A 266 -21.54 4.63 2.19
CA LEU A 266 -22.85 4.11 1.78
C LEU A 266 -23.04 2.65 2.21
N SER A 267 -22.01 1.81 2.07
CA SER A 267 -22.07 0.39 2.48
C SER A 267 -22.24 0.22 3.99
N SER A 268 -21.68 1.13 4.79
CA SER A 268 -21.81 1.11 6.25
C SER A 268 -23.17 1.58 6.75
N ALA A 269 -23.90 2.38 5.96
CA ALA A 269 -25.24 2.85 6.31
C ALA A 269 -26.34 1.80 6.01
N ALA A 270 -26.02 0.76 5.23
CA ALA A 270 -26.95 -0.30 4.84
C ALA A 270 -26.89 -1.54 5.75
N ASN A 271 -26.06 -1.54 6.79
CA ASN A 271 -25.94 -2.59 7.82
C ASN A 271 -26.18 -2.00 9.20
#